data_AF-A0A955IH75-F1
#
_entry.id   AF-A0A955IH75-F1
#
_cell.length_a   1.000
_cell.length_b   1.000
_cell.length_c   1.000
_cell.angle_alpha   90.00
_cell.angle_beta   90.00
_cell.angle_gamma   90.00
#
_symmetry.space_group_name_H-M   'P 1'
#
loop_
_entity.id
_entity.type
_entity.pdbx_description
1 polymer ?
#
loop_
_entity_poly.entity_id
_entity_poly.type
_entity_poly.pdbx_seq_one_letter_code
_entity_poly.pdbx_strand_id
1 'polypeptide(L)'
;MDRIDLGKQTQILELNDLLRRGSKIREPASLIAHYGNWIRKQRPLDHLISISRRGLADGQYKVTRSIRMVPGTLSRMSAANPWRDWDSIPIRSGGFIGMVLEREGPQVFRNLHIENDPVLGDSVADMRACVAIPNYDNGESLNWGLWFAADPDAWTFELVESGLLTANLLGLATSNLVAHKRAAELNTRLETQLVQIANIQRSLLPQRLPVIPGLRLAASYLTSD
;
A
#
# COMPACT_ATOMS: atom_id res chain seq x y z
N MET A 1 -31.08 5.21 31.50
CA MET A 1 -30.25 4.96 30.30
C MET A 1 -29.15 4.03 30.74
N ASP A 2 -29.15 2.80 30.25
CA ASP A 2 -28.19 1.78 30.67
C ASP A 2 -26.94 1.90 29.79
N ARG A 3 -25.82 2.27 30.41
CA ARG A 3 -24.53 2.36 29.74
C ARG A 3 -23.78 1.04 29.94
N ILE A 4 -23.58 0.30 28.86
CA ILE A 4 -22.72 -0.88 28.86
C ILE A 4 -21.29 -0.43 28.52
N ASP A 5 -20.36 -0.65 29.44
CA ASP A 5 -18.94 -0.39 29.23
C ASP A 5 -18.24 -1.63 28.67
N LEU A 6 -17.92 -1.60 27.38
CA LEU A 6 -17.18 -2.66 26.69
C LEU A 6 -15.65 -2.53 26.86
N GLY A 7 -15.17 -1.45 27.47
CA GLY A 7 -13.75 -1.15 27.64
C GLY A 7 -13.01 -2.10 28.58
N LYS A 8 -13.70 -3.02 29.26
CA LYS A 8 -13.07 -4.07 30.09
C LYS A 8 -12.91 -5.40 29.36
N GLN A 9 -13.47 -5.53 28.16
CA GLN A 9 -13.32 -6.75 27.36
C GLN A 9 -11.94 -6.76 26.70
N THR A 10 -11.15 -7.80 26.95
CA THR A 10 -9.76 -7.90 26.46
C THR A 10 -9.65 -7.73 24.95
N GLN A 11 -10.56 -8.33 24.18
CA GLN A 11 -10.58 -8.22 22.72
C GLN A 11 -10.80 -6.77 22.25
N ILE A 12 -11.69 -6.03 22.92
CA ILE A 12 -11.97 -4.62 22.61
C ILE A 12 -10.80 -3.73 23.01
N LEU A 13 -10.14 -4.01 24.14
CA LEU A 13 -8.93 -3.29 24.56
C LEU A 13 -7.80 -3.46 23.55
N GLU A 14 -7.50 -4.69 23.14
CA GLU A 14 -6.47 -4.97 22.15
C GLU A 14 -6.76 -4.31 20.80
N LEU A 15 -8.01 -4.34 20.35
CA LEU A 15 -8.44 -3.68 19.13
C LEU A 15 -8.34 -2.16 19.24
N ASN A 16 -8.76 -1.57 20.37
CA ASN A 16 -8.66 -0.13 20.60
C ASN A 16 -7.19 0.35 20.59
N ASP A 17 -6.30 -0.41 21.24
CA ASP A 17 -4.86 -0.12 21.23
C ASP A 17 -4.23 -0.30 19.85
N LEU A 18 -4.67 -1.28 19.08
CA LEU A 18 -4.26 -1.45 17.68
C LEU A 18 -4.65 -0.21 16.86
N LEU A 19 -5.92 0.21 16.94
CA LEU A 19 -6.46 1.34 16.20
C LEU A 19 -5.80 2.66 16.61
N ARG A 20 -5.64 2.90 17.91
CA ARG A 20 -4.98 4.10 18.45
C ARG A 20 -3.52 4.23 18.06
N ARG A 21 -2.79 3.11 17.99
CA ARG A 21 -1.40 3.12 17.51
C ARG A 21 -1.35 3.34 15.99
N GLY A 22 -2.22 2.64 15.26
CA GLY A 22 -2.29 2.74 13.80
C GLY A 22 -2.61 4.15 13.30
N SER A 23 -3.47 4.90 14.01
CA SER A 23 -3.86 6.27 13.62
C SER A 23 -2.73 7.29 13.66
N LYS A 24 -1.61 6.98 14.34
CA LYS A 24 -0.43 7.85 14.43
C LYS A 24 0.62 7.55 13.35
N ILE A 25 0.46 6.44 12.61
CA ILE A 25 1.44 6.02 11.61
C ILE A 25 1.33 6.93 10.38
N ARG A 26 2.48 7.44 9.93
CA ARG A 26 2.60 8.29 8.73
C ARG A 26 3.28 7.60 7.55
N GLU A 27 4.02 6.52 7.82
CA GLU A 27 4.74 5.77 6.79
C GLU A 27 3.89 4.57 6.29
N PRO A 28 3.60 4.47 4.98
CA PRO A 28 2.74 3.42 4.41
C PRO A 28 3.18 1.98 4.75
N ALA A 29 4.48 1.70 4.65
CA ALA A 29 5.02 0.38 4.95
C ALA A 29 4.82 -0.03 6.42
N SER A 30 4.94 0.94 7.33
CA SER A 30 4.71 0.73 8.77
C SER A 30 3.24 0.46 9.06
N LEU A 31 2.31 1.10 8.33
CA LEU A 31 0.87 0.88 8.49
C LEU A 31 0.49 -0.56 8.11
N ILE A 32 0.99 -1.03 6.96
CA ILE A 32 0.79 -2.42 6.51
C ILE A 32 1.38 -3.40 7.53
N ALA A 33 2.59 -3.17 8.02
CA ALA A 33 3.22 -4.06 9.00
C ALA A 33 2.42 -4.13 10.32
N HIS A 34 1.95 -2.97 10.80
CA HIS A 34 1.18 -2.84 12.03
C HIS A 34 -0.15 -3.62 11.98
N TYR A 35 -0.97 -3.37 10.95
CA TYR A 35 -2.26 -4.06 10.81
C TYR A 35 -2.13 -5.47 10.25
N GLY A 36 -1.13 -5.73 9.41
CA GLY A 36 -0.89 -7.04 8.80
C GLY A 36 -0.68 -8.14 9.83
N ASN A 37 0.01 -7.86 10.93
CA ASN A 37 0.18 -8.82 12.03
C ASN A 37 -1.15 -9.17 12.71
N TRP A 38 -2.06 -8.21 12.87
CA TRP A 38 -3.37 -8.46 13.44
C TRP A 38 -4.26 -9.26 12.49
N ILE A 39 -4.29 -8.89 11.20
CA ILE A 39 -5.06 -9.63 10.18
C ILE A 39 -4.60 -11.09 10.09
N ARG A 40 -3.27 -11.34 10.17
CA ARG A 40 -2.69 -12.68 10.16
C ARG A 40 -3.17 -13.54 11.34
N LYS A 41 -3.26 -12.97 12.54
CA LYS A 41 -3.69 -13.73 13.75
C LYS A 41 -5.14 -14.18 13.70
N GLN A 42 -5.97 -13.52 12.90
CA GLN A 42 -7.42 -13.76 12.83
C GLN A 42 -7.79 -14.72 11.69
N ARG A 43 -6.83 -15.25 10.94
CA ARG A 43 -7.08 -16.00 9.70
C ARG A 43 -6.20 -17.24 9.59
N PRO A 44 -6.69 -18.33 8.98
CA PRO A 44 -5.89 -19.49 8.65
C PRO A 44 -5.04 -19.19 7.41
N LEU A 45 -4.03 -18.35 7.58
CA LEU A 45 -3.15 -17.88 6.52
C LEU A 45 -1.76 -18.47 6.70
N ASP A 46 -1.40 -19.42 5.85
CA ASP A 46 -0.08 -20.07 5.87
C ASP A 46 0.89 -19.43 4.87
N HIS A 47 0.37 -18.88 3.78
CA HIS A 47 1.17 -18.13 2.79
C HIS A 47 0.37 -16.97 2.20
N LEU A 48 0.96 -15.77 2.20
CA LEU A 48 0.44 -14.58 1.55
C LEU A 48 1.25 -14.25 0.30
N ILE A 49 0.59 -14.14 -0.85
CA ILE A 49 1.18 -13.57 -2.06
C ILE A 49 0.41 -12.31 -2.44
N SER A 50 1.10 -11.20 -2.63
CA SER A 50 0.50 -9.93 -3.09
C SER A 50 0.93 -9.66 -4.51
N ILE A 51 -0.04 -9.35 -5.37
CA ILE A 51 0.18 -9.10 -6.79
C ILE A 51 -0.34 -7.72 -7.20
N SER A 52 0.23 -7.15 -8.24
CA SER A 52 -0.23 -5.90 -8.84
C SER A 52 -0.21 -6.00 -10.36
N ARG A 53 -1.27 -5.51 -11.00
CA ARG A 53 -1.38 -5.34 -12.47
C ARG A 53 -1.27 -3.88 -12.92
N ARG A 54 -0.91 -2.98 -12.01
CA ARG A 54 -0.90 -1.53 -12.25
C ARG A 54 0.05 -1.14 -13.38
N GLY A 55 -0.50 -0.49 -14.42
CA GLY A 55 0.31 0.00 -15.54
C GLY A 55 0.97 -1.09 -16.36
N LEU A 56 0.44 -2.31 -16.32
CA LEU A 56 0.90 -3.45 -17.12
C LEU A 56 -0.14 -3.77 -18.21
N ALA A 57 0.28 -4.51 -19.24
CA ALA A 57 -0.64 -4.98 -20.26
C ALA A 57 -1.55 -6.09 -19.72
N ASP A 58 -2.64 -6.37 -20.43
CA ASP A 58 -3.60 -7.41 -20.06
C ASP A 58 -2.92 -8.78 -19.87
N GLY A 59 -3.31 -9.49 -18.81
CA GLY A 59 -2.71 -10.77 -18.42
C GLY A 59 -1.31 -10.68 -17.78
N GLN A 60 -0.73 -9.49 -17.68
CA GLN A 60 0.55 -9.28 -16.99
C GLN A 60 0.36 -8.84 -15.54
N TYR A 61 1.24 -9.32 -14.68
CA TYR A 61 1.26 -8.95 -13.27
C TYR A 61 2.67 -8.97 -12.69
N LYS A 62 2.84 -8.31 -11.55
CA LYS A 62 4.05 -8.34 -10.73
C LYS A 62 3.72 -8.94 -9.37
N VAL A 63 4.52 -9.91 -8.92
CA VAL A 63 4.47 -10.41 -7.54
C VAL A 63 5.23 -9.44 -6.65
N THR A 64 4.50 -8.63 -5.89
CA THR A 64 5.08 -7.56 -5.06
C THR A 64 5.52 -8.05 -3.69
N ARG A 65 4.89 -9.11 -3.18
CA ARG A 65 5.24 -9.76 -1.91
C ARG A 65 4.92 -11.25 -1.97
N SER A 66 5.76 -12.06 -1.34
CA SER A 66 5.49 -13.45 -1.00
C SER A 66 5.99 -13.65 0.42
N ILE A 67 5.10 -14.08 1.31
CA ILE A 67 5.38 -14.22 2.73
C ILE A 67 4.78 -15.54 3.18
N ARG A 68 5.64 -16.50 3.50
CA ARG A 68 5.26 -17.73 4.19
C ARG A 68 5.21 -17.47 5.70
N MET A 69 4.15 -17.96 6.34
CA MET A 69 4.02 -17.92 7.79
C MET A 69 4.78 -19.12 8.37
N VAL A 70 5.77 -18.84 9.20
CA VAL A 70 6.52 -19.88 9.93
C VAL A 70 6.30 -19.65 11.41
N PRO A 71 5.72 -20.60 12.16
CA PRO A 71 5.51 -20.48 13.59
C PRO A 71 6.80 -20.09 14.32
N GLY A 72 6.71 -19.15 15.27
CA GLY A 72 7.86 -18.73 16.08
C GLY A 72 8.90 -17.84 15.37
N THR A 73 8.72 -17.55 14.07
CA THR A 73 9.61 -16.66 13.33
C THR A 73 8.91 -15.32 13.09
N LEU A 74 9.56 -14.21 13.42
CA LEU A 74 9.17 -12.92 12.84
C LEU A 74 9.46 -13.03 11.34
N SER A 75 8.44 -13.32 10.51
CA SER A 75 8.60 -13.36 9.06
C SER A 75 9.26 -12.05 8.62
N ARG A 76 10.55 -12.10 8.29
CA ARG A 76 11.28 -10.94 7.78
C ARG A 76 10.59 -10.55 6.48
N MET A 77 9.93 -9.39 6.48
CA MET A 77 9.45 -8.70 5.28
C MET A 77 10.65 -8.23 4.45
N SER A 78 11.43 -9.16 3.91
CA SER A 78 12.44 -8.87 2.90
C SER A 78 11.80 -8.99 1.51
N ALA A 79 10.73 -8.23 1.28
CA ALA A 79 10.17 -8.04 -0.04
C ALA A 79 10.54 -6.63 -0.51
N ALA A 80 10.89 -6.50 -1.80
CA ALA A 80 11.10 -5.20 -2.44
C ALA A 80 9.94 -4.25 -2.11
N ASN A 81 10.24 -2.99 -1.82
CA ASN A 81 9.19 -2.01 -1.55
C ASN A 81 8.52 -1.66 -2.89
N PRO A 82 7.26 -2.04 -3.14
CA PRO A 82 6.66 -1.88 -4.47
C PRO A 82 6.45 -0.41 -4.87
N TRP A 83 6.53 0.54 -3.93
CA TRP A 83 6.44 1.97 -4.23
C TRP A 83 7.79 2.60 -4.60
N ARG A 84 8.90 1.94 -4.25
CA ARG A 84 10.27 2.44 -4.51
C ARG A 84 10.98 1.60 -5.58
N ASP A 85 10.79 0.30 -5.53
CA ASP A 85 11.57 -0.70 -6.26
C ASP A 85 10.77 -1.30 -7.44
N TRP A 86 9.68 -0.64 -7.87
CA TRP A 86 8.71 -1.15 -8.85
C TRP A 86 9.35 -1.71 -10.12
N ASP A 87 10.31 -0.99 -10.72
CA ASP A 87 10.91 -1.35 -11.99
C ASP A 87 11.78 -2.61 -11.91
N SER A 88 12.34 -2.91 -10.73
CA SER A 88 13.14 -4.11 -10.48
C SER A 88 12.32 -5.38 -10.31
N ILE A 89 11.02 -5.27 -10.04
CA ILE A 89 10.15 -6.43 -9.83
C ILE A 89 9.82 -7.05 -11.20
N PRO A 90 10.07 -8.35 -11.43
CA PRO A 90 9.83 -8.99 -12.72
C PRO A 90 8.35 -9.00 -13.13
N ILE A 91 8.09 -8.72 -14.40
CA ILE A 91 6.77 -8.93 -15.01
C ILE A 91 6.59 -10.43 -15.28
N ARG A 92 5.42 -10.96 -14.94
CA ARG A 92 5.03 -12.36 -15.14
C ARG A 92 3.66 -12.41 -15.83
N SER A 93 3.34 -13.56 -16.41
CA SER A 93 2.02 -13.87 -17.00
C SER A 93 1.74 -15.37 -16.89
N GLY A 94 0.47 -15.74 -17.02
CA GLY A 94 0.02 -17.14 -16.97
C GLY A 94 0.02 -17.76 -15.56
N GLY A 95 -0.02 -19.08 -15.49
CA GLY A 95 -0.11 -19.84 -14.24
C GLY A 95 -1.42 -19.62 -13.48
N PHE A 96 -1.46 -20.10 -12.24
CA PHE A 96 -2.58 -19.96 -11.32
C PHE A 96 -2.97 -18.49 -11.11
N ILE A 97 -1.98 -17.60 -10.96
CA ILE A 97 -2.25 -16.17 -10.81
C ILE A 97 -2.93 -15.60 -12.06
N GLY A 98 -2.44 -15.94 -13.26
CA GLY A 98 -3.06 -15.50 -14.50
C GLY A 98 -4.52 -15.92 -14.58
N MET A 99 -4.81 -17.19 -14.27
CA MET A 99 -6.18 -17.72 -14.23
C MET A 99 -7.07 -16.99 -13.22
N VAL A 100 -6.57 -16.71 -12.01
CA VAL A 100 -7.32 -15.94 -11.00
C VAL A 100 -7.69 -14.56 -11.54
N LEU A 101 -6.75 -13.90 -12.22
CA LEU A 101 -6.91 -12.53 -12.75
C LEU A 101 -7.85 -12.43 -13.96
N GLU A 102 -8.26 -13.55 -14.58
CA GLU A 102 -9.24 -13.55 -15.67
C GLU A 102 -10.65 -13.17 -15.20
N ARG A 103 -10.93 -13.27 -13.90
CA ARG A 103 -12.23 -12.95 -13.31
C ARG A 103 -12.11 -11.87 -12.26
N GLU A 104 -12.96 -10.86 -12.40
CA GLU A 104 -13.10 -9.81 -11.40
C GLU A 104 -13.85 -10.32 -10.15
N GLY A 105 -13.45 -9.86 -8.97
CA GLY A 105 -14.12 -10.18 -7.69
C GLY A 105 -13.39 -11.24 -6.84
N PRO A 106 -13.79 -11.38 -5.56
CA PRO A 106 -13.18 -12.35 -4.65
C PRO A 106 -13.50 -13.79 -5.07
N GLN A 107 -12.53 -14.68 -4.95
CA GLN A 107 -12.65 -16.08 -5.34
C GLN A 107 -12.10 -17.01 -4.25
N VAL A 108 -12.75 -18.15 -4.05
CA VAL A 108 -12.33 -19.20 -3.11
C VAL A 108 -11.99 -20.44 -3.91
N PHE A 109 -10.79 -20.96 -3.71
CA PHE A 109 -10.32 -22.21 -4.29
C PHE A 109 -10.06 -23.21 -3.17
N ARG A 110 -10.61 -24.41 -3.31
CA ARG A 110 -10.43 -25.54 -2.39
C ARG A 110 -9.85 -26.73 -3.15
N ASN A 111 -9.22 -27.65 -2.44
CA ASN A 111 -8.55 -28.82 -3.02
C ASN A 111 -7.59 -28.44 -4.15
N LEU A 112 -6.75 -27.43 -3.89
CA LEU A 112 -5.78 -26.94 -4.86
C LEU A 112 -4.68 -27.97 -5.13
N HIS A 113 -4.43 -28.15 -6.43
CA HIS A 113 -3.32 -28.90 -7.00
C HIS A 113 -2.65 -28.01 -8.03
N ILE A 114 -1.66 -27.25 -7.58
CA ILE A 114 -0.91 -26.25 -8.37
C ILE A 114 0.58 -26.58 -8.41
N GLU A 115 0.91 -27.86 -8.25
CA GLU A 115 2.26 -28.36 -8.41
C GLU A 115 2.80 -28.01 -9.81
N ASN A 116 4.06 -27.59 -9.89
CA ASN A 116 4.71 -27.14 -11.13
C ASN A 116 4.13 -25.85 -11.77
N ASP A 117 3.47 -24.99 -11.00
CA ASP A 117 3.07 -23.68 -11.51
C ASP A 117 4.29 -22.89 -12.03
N PRO A 118 4.24 -22.31 -13.25
CA PRO A 118 5.40 -21.66 -13.87
C PRO A 118 5.88 -20.39 -13.15
N VAL A 119 5.08 -19.83 -12.25
CA VAL A 119 5.39 -18.59 -11.53
C VAL A 119 5.56 -18.82 -10.03
N LEU A 120 4.67 -19.61 -9.42
CA LEU A 120 4.70 -19.92 -8.01
C LEU A 120 5.63 -21.09 -7.68
N GLY A 121 5.90 -21.98 -8.65
CA GLY A 121 6.69 -23.19 -8.45
C GLY A 121 6.24 -23.98 -7.23
N ASP A 122 7.21 -24.51 -6.48
CA ASP A 122 6.94 -25.31 -5.28
C ASP A 122 6.62 -24.46 -4.03
N SER A 123 6.62 -23.12 -4.15
CA SER A 123 6.48 -22.21 -3.00
C SER A 123 5.12 -22.33 -2.29
N VAL A 124 4.14 -22.97 -2.93
CA VAL A 124 2.77 -23.20 -2.45
C VAL A 124 2.33 -24.66 -2.63
N ALA A 125 3.27 -25.59 -2.88
CA ALA A 125 2.94 -26.99 -3.18
C ALA A 125 2.22 -27.72 -2.04
N ASP A 126 2.41 -27.28 -0.79
CA ASP A 126 1.76 -27.79 0.42
C ASP A 126 0.41 -27.11 0.72
N MET A 127 0.02 -26.10 -0.06
CA MET A 127 -1.25 -25.38 0.12
C MET A 127 -2.38 -26.15 -0.57
N ARG A 128 -3.55 -26.20 0.07
CA ARG A 128 -4.75 -26.89 -0.45
C ARG A 128 -5.95 -25.97 -0.60
N ALA A 129 -5.89 -24.75 -0.07
CA ALA A 129 -6.89 -23.73 -0.32
C ALA A 129 -6.23 -22.37 -0.60
N CYS A 130 -6.93 -21.55 -1.38
CA CYS A 130 -6.55 -20.15 -1.62
C CYS A 130 -7.80 -19.29 -1.66
N VAL A 131 -7.73 -18.11 -1.05
CA VAL A 131 -8.67 -17.03 -1.30
C VAL A 131 -7.95 -15.93 -2.06
N ALA A 132 -8.53 -15.53 -3.19
CA ALA A 132 -8.08 -14.40 -3.97
C ALA A 132 -8.97 -13.19 -3.65
N ILE A 133 -8.37 -12.12 -3.13
CA ILE A 133 -9.08 -10.90 -2.75
C ILE A 133 -8.59 -9.73 -3.60
N PRO A 134 -9.45 -9.11 -4.43
CA PRO A 134 -9.12 -7.87 -5.09
C PRO A 134 -9.06 -6.73 -4.06
N ASN A 135 -8.02 -5.92 -4.19
CA ASN A 135 -7.90 -4.64 -3.53
C ASN A 135 -8.12 -3.55 -4.58
N TYR A 136 -9.25 -2.85 -4.44
CA TYR A 136 -9.70 -1.86 -5.38
C TYR A 136 -8.94 -0.55 -5.22
N ASP A 137 -8.60 0.07 -6.34
CA ASP A 137 -8.08 1.42 -6.42
C ASP A 137 -8.83 2.14 -7.55
N ASN A 138 -9.48 3.26 -7.22
CA ASN A 138 -10.40 3.98 -8.12
C ASN A 138 -11.44 3.09 -8.82
N GLY A 139 -11.93 2.06 -8.13
CA GLY A 139 -12.93 1.12 -8.66
C GLY A 139 -12.35 -0.07 -9.45
N GLU A 140 -11.04 -0.10 -9.67
CA GLU A 140 -10.36 -1.17 -10.42
C GLU A 140 -9.58 -2.12 -9.51
N SER A 141 -9.61 -3.42 -9.80
CA SER A 141 -8.87 -4.46 -9.06
C SER A 141 -7.37 -4.49 -9.45
N LEU A 142 -6.66 -3.39 -9.21
CA LEU A 142 -5.25 -3.26 -9.62
C LEU A 142 -4.29 -4.07 -8.76
N ASN A 143 -4.67 -4.39 -7.53
CA ASN A 143 -3.86 -5.15 -6.60
C ASN A 143 -4.67 -6.32 -6.05
N TRP A 144 -4.03 -7.45 -5.75
CA TRP A 144 -4.72 -8.59 -5.16
C TRP A 144 -3.89 -9.24 -4.06
N GLY A 145 -4.59 -9.79 -3.07
CA GLY A 145 -4.02 -10.70 -2.08
C GLY A 145 -4.46 -12.13 -2.36
N LEU A 146 -3.50 -13.03 -2.54
CA LEU A 146 -3.72 -14.47 -2.61
C LEU A 146 -3.32 -15.08 -1.27
N TRP A 147 -4.30 -15.63 -0.57
CA TRP A 147 -4.22 -16.07 0.82
C TRP A 147 -4.35 -17.57 0.86
N PHE A 148 -3.23 -18.26 1.02
CA PHE A 148 -3.17 -19.71 0.98
C PHE A 148 -3.23 -20.32 2.38
N ALA A 149 -3.82 -21.50 2.43
CA ALA A 149 -3.88 -22.36 3.61
C ALA A 149 -3.56 -23.81 3.23
N ALA A 150 -2.93 -24.55 4.13
CA ALA A 150 -2.68 -25.99 3.98
C ALA A 150 -3.96 -26.82 4.14
N ASP A 151 -4.93 -26.34 4.92
CA ASP A 151 -6.25 -26.96 5.09
C ASP A 151 -7.18 -26.61 3.91
N PRO A 152 -7.73 -27.60 3.18
CA PRO A 152 -8.63 -27.37 2.05
C PRO A 152 -9.94 -26.64 2.43
N ASP A 153 -10.37 -26.72 3.69
CA ASP A 153 -11.63 -26.14 4.17
C ASP A 153 -11.43 -24.91 5.08
N ALA A 154 -10.21 -24.34 5.09
CA ALA A 154 -9.83 -23.22 5.94
C ALA A 154 -10.71 -21.95 5.79
N TRP A 155 -11.35 -21.76 4.64
CA TRP A 155 -12.05 -20.52 4.32
C TRP A 155 -13.57 -20.66 4.34
N THR A 156 -14.19 -19.93 5.27
CA THR A 156 -15.65 -19.71 5.34
C THR A 156 -16.03 -18.38 4.67
N PHE A 157 -17.32 -18.22 4.35
CA PHE A 157 -17.83 -17.00 3.75
C PHE A 157 -17.56 -15.77 4.65
N GLU A 158 -17.79 -15.89 5.95
CA GLU A 158 -17.61 -14.81 6.93
C GLU A 158 -16.14 -14.36 7.00
N LEU A 159 -15.21 -15.32 6.90
CA LEU A 159 -13.78 -15.01 6.85
C LEU A 159 -13.42 -14.27 5.56
N VAL A 160 -13.97 -14.68 4.41
CA VAL A 160 -13.73 -14.01 3.13
C VAL A 160 -14.35 -12.60 3.11
N GLU A 161 -15.58 -12.45 3.58
CA GLU A 161 -16.29 -11.15 3.65
C GLU A 161 -15.51 -10.15 4.53
N SER A 162 -15.18 -10.57 5.75
CA SER A 162 -14.34 -9.78 6.66
C SER A 162 -12.96 -9.48 6.02
N GLY A 163 -12.40 -10.45 5.29
CA GLY A 163 -11.12 -10.33 4.60
C GLY A 163 -11.15 -9.26 3.53
N LEU A 164 -12.17 -9.29 2.68
CA LEU A 164 -12.39 -8.34 1.61
C LEU A 164 -12.48 -6.91 2.15
N LEU A 165 -13.28 -6.70 3.19
CA LEU A 165 -13.45 -5.40 3.82
C LEU A 165 -12.14 -4.90 4.45
N THR A 166 -11.50 -5.73 5.28
CA THR A 166 -10.28 -5.33 6.01
C THR A 166 -9.10 -5.07 5.09
N ALA A 167 -8.93 -5.88 4.03
CA ALA A 167 -7.87 -5.69 3.05
C ALA A 167 -8.05 -4.38 2.26
N ASN A 168 -9.27 -4.09 1.81
CA ASN A 168 -9.57 -2.86 1.05
C ASN A 168 -9.47 -1.61 1.92
N LEU A 169 -9.94 -1.63 3.17
CA LEU A 169 -9.78 -0.50 4.10
C LEU A 169 -8.31 -0.21 4.39
N LEU A 170 -7.49 -1.26 4.58
CA LEU A 170 -6.05 -1.09 4.77
C LEU A 170 -5.38 -0.56 3.49
N GLY A 171 -5.80 -1.04 2.32
CA GLY A 171 -5.38 -0.53 1.01
C GLY A 171 -5.66 0.96 0.87
N LEU A 172 -6.90 1.39 1.14
CA LEU A 172 -7.33 2.78 1.07
C LEU A 172 -6.53 3.68 2.02
N ALA A 173 -6.35 3.27 3.28
CA ALA A 173 -5.57 4.01 4.26
C ALA A 173 -4.10 4.15 3.82
N THR A 174 -3.53 3.09 3.25
CA THR A 174 -2.15 3.10 2.73
C THR A 174 -2.02 4.03 1.52
N SER A 175 -2.95 3.96 0.56
CA SER A 175 -2.98 4.84 -0.61
C SER A 175 -3.11 6.31 -0.21
N ASN A 176 -3.94 6.63 0.78
CA ASN A 176 -4.08 7.98 1.31
C ASN A 176 -2.76 8.49 1.93
N LEU A 177 -2.04 7.65 2.68
CA LEU A 177 -0.72 8.04 3.20
C LEU A 177 0.29 8.30 2.09
N VAL A 178 0.31 7.47 1.03
CA VAL A 178 1.18 7.69 -0.14
C VAL A 178 0.82 9.01 -0.84
N ALA A 179 -0.46 9.30 -1.03
CA ALA A 179 -0.93 10.54 -1.64
C ALA A 179 -0.54 11.77 -0.80
N HIS A 180 -0.75 11.73 0.51
CA HIS A 180 -0.32 12.80 1.42
C HIS A 180 1.19 13.05 1.35
N LYS A 181 2.00 12.00 1.31
CA LYS A 181 3.46 12.11 1.20
C LYS A 181 3.88 12.80 -0.10
N ARG A 182 3.28 12.40 -1.23
CA ARG A 182 3.53 13.03 -2.54
C ARG A 182 3.12 14.50 -2.56
N ALA A 183 1.97 14.83 -1.97
CA ALA A 183 1.51 16.22 -1.88
C ALA A 183 2.50 17.09 -1.07
N ALA A 184 2.98 16.59 0.07
CA ALA A 184 3.99 17.27 0.87
C ALA A 184 5.30 17.46 0.09
N GLU A 185 5.80 16.42 -0.59
CA GLU A 185 7.01 16.48 -1.40
C GLU A 185 6.88 17.50 -2.56
N LEU A 186 5.73 17.54 -3.24
CA LEU A 186 5.47 18.52 -4.30
C LEU A 186 5.42 19.95 -3.76
N ASN A 187 4.79 20.16 -2.60
CA ASN A 187 4.72 21.48 -1.97
C ASN A 187 6.11 22.01 -1.60
N THR A 188 6.95 21.17 -0.98
CA THR A 188 8.35 21.53 -0.66
C THR A 188 9.17 21.86 -1.91
N ARG A 189 8.94 21.14 -3.03
CA ARG A 189 9.60 21.45 -4.31
C ARG A 189 9.16 22.80 -4.87
N LEU A 190 7.86 23.11 -4.81
CA LEU A 190 7.32 24.41 -5.24
C LEU A 190 7.90 25.55 -4.40
N GLU A 191 7.92 25.41 -3.08
CA GLU A 191 8.53 26.39 -2.17
C GLU A 191 10.01 26.64 -2.52
N THR A 192 10.77 25.58 -2.77
CA THR A 192 12.19 25.68 -3.17
C THR A 192 12.34 26.43 -4.50
N GLN A 193 11.47 26.16 -5.47
CA GLN A 193 11.48 26.85 -6.76
C GLN A 193 11.10 28.32 -6.64
N LEU A 194 10.10 28.67 -5.82
CA LEU A 194 9.72 30.06 -5.56
C LEU A 194 10.88 30.85 -4.93
N VAL A 195 11.60 30.25 -3.97
CA VAL A 195 12.80 30.86 -3.37
C VAL A 195 13.90 31.06 -4.42
N GLN A 196 14.12 30.10 -5.31
CA GLN A 196 15.10 30.25 -6.40
C GLN A 196 14.73 31.39 -7.36
N ILE A 197 13.46 31.47 -7.78
CA ILE A 197 12.98 32.54 -8.66
C ILE A 197 13.13 33.91 -7.98
N ALA A 198 12.75 34.02 -6.69
CA ALA A 198 12.92 35.25 -5.92
C ALA A 198 14.40 35.67 -5.85
N ASN A 199 15.32 34.72 -5.66
CA ASN A 199 16.75 35.00 -5.67
C ASN A 199 17.26 35.46 -7.04
N ILE A 200 16.80 34.86 -8.14
CA ILE A 200 17.12 35.29 -9.51
C ILE A 200 16.59 36.71 -9.75
N GLN A 201 15.31 36.96 -9.46
CA GLN A 201 14.73 38.30 -9.60
C GLN A 201 15.50 39.33 -8.79
N ARG A 202 15.89 39.01 -7.56
CA ARG A 202 16.72 39.87 -6.72
C ARG A 202 18.11 40.13 -7.32
N SER A 203 18.71 39.14 -7.98
CA SER A 203 20.01 39.29 -8.65
C SER A 203 19.95 40.16 -9.92
N LEU A 204 18.79 40.21 -10.58
CA LEU A 204 18.54 41.06 -11.74
C LEU A 204 18.21 42.50 -11.35
N LEU A 205 17.90 42.76 -10.08
CA LEU A 205 17.67 44.10 -9.58
C LEU A 205 19.02 44.82 -9.35
N PRO A 206 19.14 46.09 -9.77
CA PRO A 206 20.35 46.86 -9.53
C PRO A 206 20.60 47.02 -8.03
N GLN A 207 21.81 46.69 -7.58
CA GLN A 207 22.21 46.84 -6.17
C GLN A 207 22.15 48.31 -5.69
N ARG A 208 22.21 49.27 -6.62
CA ARG A 208 22.02 50.70 -6.39
C ARG A 208 21.18 51.27 -7.52
N LEU A 209 20.25 52.16 -7.18
CA LEU A 209 19.45 52.86 -8.20
C LEU A 209 20.40 53.59 -9.17
N PRO A 210 20.21 53.45 -10.49
CA PRO A 210 21.03 54.15 -11.46
C PRO A 210 20.82 55.66 -11.34
N VAL A 211 21.91 56.42 -11.49
CA VAL A 211 21.85 57.88 -11.49
C VAL A 211 21.61 58.35 -12.91
N ILE A 212 20.43 58.93 -13.16
CA ILE A 212 20.05 59.52 -14.44
C ILE A 212 19.96 61.04 -14.26
N PRO A 213 20.79 61.85 -14.95
CA PRO A 213 20.75 63.30 -14.82
C PRO A 213 19.35 63.86 -15.08
N GLY A 214 18.86 64.69 -14.15
CA GLY A 214 17.53 65.31 -14.23
C GLY A 214 16.36 64.45 -13.73
N LEU A 215 16.58 63.19 -13.33
CA LEU A 215 15.53 62.30 -12.81
C LEU A 215 15.83 61.84 -11.37
N ARG A 216 14.79 61.75 -10.52
CA ARG A 216 14.88 61.08 -9.22
C ARG A 216 14.08 59.79 -9.27
N LEU A 217 14.76 58.66 -9.08
CA LEU A 217 14.16 57.33 -9.05
C LEU A 217 13.93 56.89 -7.60
N ALA A 218 12.83 56.19 -7.35
CA ALA A 218 12.57 55.43 -6.13
C ALA A 218 11.94 54.08 -6.54
N ALA A 219 12.32 53.00 -5.86
CA ALA A 219 11.77 51.67 -6.12
C ALA A 219 11.17 51.11 -4.82
N SER A 220 10.03 50.44 -4.94
CA SER A 220 9.43 49.64 -3.88
C SER A 220 9.39 48.19 -4.35
N TYR A 221 9.95 47.28 -3.55
CA TYR A 221 9.95 45.86 -3.84
C TYR A 221 8.97 45.18 -2.89
N LEU A 222 7.93 44.59 -3.46
CA LEU A 222 6.97 43.74 -2.75
C LEU A 222 7.29 42.28 -3.08
N THR A 223 7.46 41.46 -2.07
CA THR A 223 7.37 40.01 -2.23
C THR A 223 5.90 39.65 -2.40
N SER A 224 5.57 38.77 -3.34
CA SER A 224 4.24 38.15 -3.36
C SER A 224 4.11 37.29 -2.11
N ASP A 225 3.06 37.53 -1.33
CA ASP A 225 2.60 36.61 -0.28
C ASP A 225 2.02 35.34 -0.90
#